data_AF-A0A4P6MGC6-F1
#
_entry.id   AF-A0A4P6MGC6-F1
#
_cell.length_a   1.000
_cell.length_b   1.000
_cell.length_c   1.000
_cell.angle_alpha   90.00
_cell.angle_beta   90.00
_cell.angle_gamma   90.00
#
_symmetry.space_group_name_H-M   'P 1'
#
loop_
_entity.id
_entity.type
_entity.pdbx_description
1 polymer ?
#
loop_
_entity_poly.entity_id
_entity_poly.type
_entity_poly.pdbx_seq_one_letter_code
_entity_poly.pdbx_strand_id
1 'polypeptide(L)'
;MSKANKIELLMLDLINQERKEAGLDRLKLEKDLNEAADDHSSWMLKVDQLTHTGKNGSSAGDRMEDAGFDFTGSWSWGENVAYQTERGKLTVKDDVRDLHEALMQSPGHRANILSDDFEFVGIGIKVGDFNGRESVIVTQNFGKTDASVNLDPGGQKNGAALAKQAEPDDMWDPTMLTLPQDDFLM
;
A
#
# COMPACT_ATOMS: atom_id res chain seq x y z
N MET A 1 1.92 -7.71 15.34
CA MET A 1 2.14 -8.29 14.00
C MET A 1 0.83 -8.81 13.44
N SER A 2 0.31 -8.12 12.42
CA SER A 2 -1.00 -8.36 11.82
C SER A 2 -0.86 -9.26 10.58
N LYS A 3 -1.98 -9.83 10.13
CA LYS A 3 -2.04 -10.62 8.89
C LYS A 3 -2.84 -9.87 7.85
N ALA A 4 -2.41 -9.96 6.60
CA ALA A 4 -3.09 -9.30 5.51
C ALA A 4 -4.47 -9.90 5.25
N ASN A 5 -5.46 -9.03 5.12
CA ASN A 5 -6.80 -9.40 4.69
C ASN A 5 -6.89 -9.49 3.16
N LYS A 6 -8.07 -9.85 2.62
CA LYS A 6 -8.24 -10.05 1.16
C LYS A 6 -8.01 -8.79 0.33
N ILE A 7 -8.27 -7.61 0.88
CA ILE A 7 -8.08 -6.32 0.21
C ILE A 7 -6.59 -5.94 0.19
N GLU A 8 -5.88 -6.17 1.28
CA GLU A 8 -4.42 -5.95 1.35
C GLU A 8 -3.67 -6.92 0.44
N LEU A 9 -4.14 -8.17 0.37
CA LEU A 9 -3.62 -9.15 -0.59
C LEU A 9 -3.88 -8.75 -2.05
N LEU A 10 -5.00 -8.11 -2.36
CA LEU A 10 -5.26 -7.56 -3.70
C LEU A 10 -4.25 -6.46 -4.04
N MET A 11 -4.03 -5.51 -3.12
CA MET A 11 -3.01 -4.46 -3.31
C MET A 11 -1.60 -5.04 -3.50
N LEU A 12 -1.23 -6.07 -2.72
CA LEU A 12 0.04 -6.78 -2.90
C LEU A 12 0.18 -7.40 -4.29
N ASP A 13 -0.88 -7.99 -4.82
CA ASP A 13 -0.87 -8.62 -6.14
C ASP A 13 -0.69 -7.58 -7.25
N LEU A 14 -1.35 -6.42 -7.15
CA LEU A 14 -1.17 -5.29 -8.07
C LEU A 14 0.28 -4.77 -8.05
N ILE A 15 0.82 -4.50 -6.86
CA ILE A 15 2.24 -4.11 -6.67
C ILE A 15 3.19 -5.11 -7.32
N ASN A 16 2.97 -6.40 -7.08
CA ASN A 16 3.85 -7.44 -7.60
C ASN A 16 3.68 -7.70 -9.10
N GLN A 17 2.54 -7.30 -9.70
CA GLN A 17 2.38 -7.29 -11.14
C GLN A 17 3.27 -6.22 -11.77
N GLU A 18 3.22 -4.98 -11.26
CA GLU A 18 4.07 -3.87 -11.72
C GLU A 18 5.56 -4.20 -11.58
N ARG A 19 5.96 -4.78 -10.45
CA ARG A 19 7.34 -5.21 -10.22
C ARG A 19 7.77 -6.29 -11.21
N LYS A 20 6.90 -7.26 -11.50
CA LYS A 20 7.19 -8.29 -12.50
C LYS A 20 7.35 -7.69 -13.90
N GLU A 21 6.51 -6.73 -14.28
CA GLU A 21 6.60 -6.03 -15.57
C GLU A 21 7.88 -5.21 -15.68
N ALA A 22 8.38 -4.66 -14.56
CA ALA A 22 9.67 -4.00 -14.46
C ALA A 22 10.88 -4.95 -14.34
N GLY A 23 10.67 -6.27 -14.28
CA GLY A 23 11.75 -7.26 -14.13
C GLY A 23 12.34 -7.34 -12.71
N LEU A 24 11.60 -6.90 -11.70
CA LEU A 24 12.01 -6.89 -10.29
C LEU A 24 11.46 -8.10 -9.53
N ASP A 25 12.15 -8.47 -8.46
CA ASP A 25 11.69 -9.49 -7.53
C ASP A 25 10.41 -9.06 -6.81
N ARG A 26 9.56 -10.05 -6.52
CA ARG A 26 8.30 -9.82 -5.80
C ARG A 26 8.58 -9.44 -4.34
N LEU A 27 7.81 -8.48 -3.83
CA LEU A 27 7.77 -8.17 -2.41
C LEU A 27 7.02 -9.27 -1.65
N LYS A 28 7.54 -9.59 -0.46
CA LYS A 28 6.99 -10.55 0.48
C LYS A 28 6.23 -9.79 1.58
N LEU A 29 5.03 -10.24 1.93
CA LEU A 29 4.27 -9.59 2.99
C LEU A 29 4.84 -9.93 4.36
N GLU A 30 5.12 -8.91 5.16
CA GLU A 30 5.79 -8.98 6.47
C GLU A 30 4.86 -8.43 7.55
N LYS A 31 4.67 -9.17 8.65
CA LYS A 31 3.58 -8.93 9.60
C LYS A 31 3.80 -7.74 10.54
N ASP A 32 5.04 -7.40 10.84
CA ASP A 32 5.36 -6.24 11.69
C ASP A 32 5.21 -4.95 10.88
N LEU A 33 5.67 -4.95 9.63
CA LEU A 33 5.38 -3.86 8.67
C LEU A 33 3.87 -3.70 8.44
N ASN A 34 3.12 -4.81 8.35
CA ASN A 34 1.67 -4.77 8.15
C ASN A 34 0.94 -4.16 9.35
N GLU A 35 1.38 -4.49 10.57
CA GLU A 35 0.85 -3.86 11.80
C GLU A 35 1.10 -2.36 11.79
N ALA A 36 2.32 -1.93 11.51
CA ALA A 36 2.67 -0.51 11.45
C ALA A 36 1.84 0.26 10.40
N ALA A 37 1.56 -0.37 9.26
CA ALA A 37 0.74 0.22 8.20
C ALA A 37 -0.75 0.28 8.60
N ASP A 38 -1.27 -0.79 9.22
CA ASP A 38 -2.65 -0.86 9.72
C ASP A 38 -2.94 0.23 10.77
N ASP A 39 -2.02 0.37 11.73
CA ASP A 39 -2.12 1.34 12.80
C ASP A 39 -2.04 2.77 12.27
N HIS A 40 -1.15 3.02 11.31
CA HIS A 40 -1.00 4.36 10.73
C HIS A 40 -2.21 4.76 9.89
N SER A 41 -2.74 3.88 9.03
CA SER A 41 -3.98 4.14 8.28
C SER A 41 -5.17 4.38 9.22
N SER A 42 -5.27 3.61 10.30
CA SER A 42 -6.33 3.78 11.31
C SER A 42 -6.19 5.09 12.07
N TRP A 43 -4.94 5.49 12.36
CA TRP A 43 -4.65 6.75 13.03
C TRP A 43 -4.95 7.95 12.13
N MET A 44 -4.56 7.92 10.85
CA MET A 44 -4.83 8.97 9.86
C MET A 44 -6.34 9.23 9.70
N LEU A 45 -7.16 8.17 9.64
CA LEU A 45 -8.63 8.30 9.68
C LEU A 45 -9.11 9.00 10.95
N LYS A 46 -8.59 8.58 12.11
CA LYS A 46 -9.02 9.12 13.41
C LYS A 46 -8.70 10.61 13.59
N VAL A 47 -7.63 11.09 12.98
CA VAL A 47 -7.18 12.49 13.11
C VAL A 47 -7.50 13.34 11.89
N ASP A 48 -8.22 12.80 10.90
CA ASP A 48 -8.58 13.46 9.64
C ASP A 48 -7.39 14.09 8.90
N GLN A 49 -6.24 13.40 8.93
CA GLN A 49 -5.00 13.89 8.31
C GLN A 49 -4.28 12.79 7.52
N LEU A 50 -4.02 13.05 6.23
CA LEU A 50 -3.12 12.26 5.42
C LEU A 50 -1.68 12.77 5.64
N THR A 51 -0.79 11.93 6.14
CA THR A 51 0.57 12.36 6.49
C THR A 51 1.51 11.17 6.66
N HIS A 52 2.80 11.38 6.39
CA HIS A 52 3.86 10.42 6.73
C HIS A 52 4.27 10.48 8.23
N THR A 53 3.97 11.61 8.88
CA THR A 53 4.30 11.85 10.29
C THR A 53 3.20 11.32 11.18
N GLY A 54 3.54 10.34 12.03
CA GLY A 54 2.62 9.70 12.95
C GLY A 54 2.46 10.44 14.26
N LYS A 55 1.77 9.77 15.19
CA LYS A 55 1.53 10.26 16.56
C LYS A 55 2.84 10.68 17.23
N ASN A 56 2.83 11.84 17.89
CA ASN A 56 4.00 12.42 18.57
C ASN A 56 5.20 12.71 17.65
N GLY A 57 4.99 12.82 16.33
CA GLY A 57 6.06 13.15 15.39
C GLY A 57 6.86 11.95 14.88
N SER A 58 6.39 10.71 15.09
CA SER A 58 7.10 9.51 14.65
C SER A 58 7.21 9.43 13.12
N SER A 59 8.36 8.99 12.64
CA SER A 59 8.56 8.60 11.23
C SER A 59 7.95 7.23 10.95
N ALA A 60 7.88 6.83 9.67
CA ALA A 60 7.45 5.48 9.31
C ALA A 60 8.41 4.41 9.87
N GLY A 61 9.72 4.65 9.79
CA GLY A 61 10.73 3.77 10.39
C GLY A 61 10.53 3.56 11.89
N ASP A 62 10.27 4.63 12.65
CA ASP A 62 9.99 4.51 14.09
C ASP A 62 8.76 3.64 14.34
N ARG A 63 7.69 3.81 13.54
CA ARG A 63 6.48 2.98 13.65
C ARG A 63 6.71 1.52 13.28
N MET A 64 7.54 1.25 12.27
CA MET A 64 7.93 -0.11 11.87
C MET A 64 8.74 -0.80 12.98
N GLU A 65 9.70 -0.09 13.58
CA GLU A 65 10.51 -0.60 14.70
C GLU A 65 9.66 -0.84 15.94
N ASP A 66 8.78 0.11 16.30
CA ASP A 66 7.83 -0.02 17.42
C ASP A 66 6.88 -1.22 17.23
N ALA A 67 6.52 -1.54 15.99
CA ALA A 67 5.70 -2.71 15.66
C ALA A 67 6.47 -4.03 15.72
N GLY A 68 7.81 -3.99 15.79
CA GLY A 68 8.69 -5.15 15.94
C GLY A 68 9.58 -5.46 14.74
N PHE A 69 9.57 -4.64 13.68
CA PHE A 69 10.44 -4.86 12.53
C PHE A 69 11.90 -4.50 12.87
N ASP A 70 12.79 -5.49 12.80
CA ASP A 70 14.17 -5.37 13.24
C ASP A 70 15.06 -4.77 12.13
N PHE A 71 15.59 -3.56 12.34
CA PHE A 71 16.55 -2.88 11.47
C PHE A 71 18.01 -3.22 11.80
N THR A 72 18.35 -4.51 11.84
CA THR A 72 19.73 -4.99 12.06
C THR A 72 20.44 -5.33 10.74
N GLY A 73 21.72 -4.97 10.64
CA GLY A 73 22.57 -5.28 9.48
C GLY A 73 22.36 -4.29 8.33
N SER A 74 22.28 -4.79 7.10
CA SER A 74 21.91 -4.00 5.93
C SER A 74 20.40 -3.85 5.86
N TRP A 75 19.91 -2.61 5.94
CA TRP A 75 18.48 -2.33 5.96
C TRP A 75 18.13 -1.05 5.19
N SER A 76 16.87 -0.98 4.78
CA SER A 76 16.25 0.19 4.15
C SER A 76 14.75 0.18 4.47
N TRP A 77 14.11 1.35 4.38
CA TRP A 77 12.65 1.45 4.49
C TRP A 77 12.11 2.57 3.57
N GLY A 78 10.83 2.47 3.26
CA GLY A 78 10.08 3.49 2.51
C GLY A 78 8.61 3.45 2.89
N GLU A 79 7.89 4.54 2.64
CA GLU A 79 6.45 4.60 2.89
C GLU A 79 5.73 5.29 1.73
N ASN A 80 4.60 4.72 1.33
CA ASN A 80 3.57 5.43 0.57
C ASN A 80 2.31 5.55 1.42
N VAL A 81 1.67 6.72 1.38
CA VAL A 81 0.31 6.92 1.91
C VAL A 81 -0.56 7.52 0.81
N ALA A 82 -1.81 7.09 0.73
CA ALA A 82 -2.80 7.67 -0.16
C ALA A 82 -4.20 7.45 0.41
N TYR A 83 -5.13 8.27 -0.04
CA TYR A 83 -6.55 8.02 0.17
C TYR A 83 -7.36 8.39 -1.06
N GLN A 84 -8.56 7.84 -1.14
CA GLN A 84 -9.58 8.34 -2.04
C GLN A 84 -10.95 8.21 -1.40
N THR A 85 -11.84 9.15 -1.72
CA THR A 85 -13.21 9.15 -1.24
C THR A 85 -14.03 8.12 -2.02
N GLU A 86 -14.80 7.29 -1.31
CA GLU A 86 -15.67 6.30 -1.95
C GLU A 86 -16.68 6.99 -2.88
N ARG A 87 -16.73 6.55 -4.14
CA ARG A 87 -17.53 7.21 -5.20
C ARG A 87 -18.94 6.62 -5.36
N GLY A 88 -19.54 6.14 -4.26
CA GLY A 88 -20.92 5.63 -4.26
C GLY A 88 -21.00 4.13 -4.54
N LYS A 89 -21.55 3.70 -5.69
CA LYS A 89 -21.89 2.28 -5.95
C LYS A 89 -20.69 1.36 -6.22
N LEU A 90 -19.46 1.85 -6.10
CA LEU A 90 -18.24 1.06 -6.30
C LEU A 90 -17.97 0.17 -5.10
N THR A 91 -17.12 -0.85 -5.28
CA THR A 91 -16.67 -1.69 -4.18
C THR A 91 -15.32 -1.20 -3.67
N VAL A 92 -15.00 -1.50 -2.42
CA VAL A 92 -13.66 -1.27 -1.84
C VAL A 92 -12.53 -1.86 -2.72
N LYS A 93 -12.80 -2.92 -3.49
CA LYS A 93 -11.80 -3.47 -4.42
C LYS A 93 -11.52 -2.55 -5.60
N ASP A 94 -12.53 -1.84 -6.08
CA ASP A 94 -12.38 -0.89 -7.19
C ASP A 94 -11.60 0.33 -6.69
N ASP A 95 -11.95 0.84 -5.52
CA ASP A 95 -11.22 1.93 -4.85
C ASP A 95 -9.74 1.59 -4.62
N VAL A 96 -9.43 0.33 -4.33
CA VAL A 96 -8.05 -0.17 -4.14
C VAL A 96 -7.28 -0.22 -5.46
N ARG A 97 -7.94 -0.52 -6.58
CA ARG A 97 -7.32 -0.45 -7.91
C ARG A 97 -7.04 1.00 -8.29
N ASP A 98 -7.99 1.89 -8.07
CA ASP A 98 -7.83 3.33 -8.33
C ASP A 98 -6.70 3.92 -7.49
N LEU A 99 -6.62 3.56 -6.20
CA LEU A 99 -5.51 3.93 -5.33
C LEU A 99 -4.16 3.42 -5.85
N HIS A 100 -4.12 2.16 -6.31
CA HIS A 100 -2.89 1.60 -6.86
C HIS A 100 -2.43 2.35 -8.12
N GLU A 101 -3.33 2.62 -9.07
CA GLU A 101 -3.02 3.40 -10.26
C GLU A 101 -2.53 4.81 -9.91
N ALA A 102 -3.20 5.49 -8.99
CA ALA A 102 -2.80 6.83 -8.53
C ALA A 102 -1.39 6.83 -7.91
N LEU A 103 -1.06 5.81 -7.11
CA LEU A 103 0.29 5.62 -6.57
C LEU A 103 1.32 5.38 -7.69
N MET A 104 0.99 4.57 -8.69
CA MET A 104 1.88 4.32 -9.84
C MET A 104 2.06 5.54 -10.75
N GLN A 105 1.09 6.45 -10.81
CA GLN A 105 1.19 7.70 -11.57
C GLN A 105 2.01 8.78 -10.85
N SER A 106 2.20 8.68 -9.53
CA SER A 106 3.06 9.58 -8.76
C SER A 106 4.52 9.12 -8.81
N PRO A 107 5.46 9.92 -9.34
CA PRO A 107 6.87 9.51 -9.46
C PRO A 107 7.52 9.10 -8.13
N GLY A 108 7.20 9.80 -7.04
CA GLY A 108 7.74 9.49 -5.71
C GLY A 108 7.21 8.15 -5.16
N HIS A 109 5.91 7.93 -5.26
CA HIS A 109 5.30 6.68 -4.77
C HIS A 109 5.68 5.48 -5.63
N ARG A 110 5.72 5.67 -6.96
CA ARG A 110 6.18 4.68 -7.92
C ARG A 110 7.63 4.26 -7.66
N ALA A 111 8.50 5.20 -7.28
CA ALA A 111 9.89 4.89 -6.96
C ALA A 111 9.99 3.91 -5.78
N ASN A 112 9.14 4.05 -4.75
CA ASN A 112 9.09 3.07 -3.65
C ASN A 112 8.58 1.69 -4.13
N ILE A 113 7.48 1.66 -4.89
CA ILE A 113 6.88 0.42 -5.40
C ILE A 113 7.87 -0.39 -6.26
N LEU A 114 8.67 0.30 -7.08
CA LEU A 114 9.62 -0.29 -8.01
C LEU A 114 11.08 -0.23 -7.54
N SER A 115 11.32 0.02 -6.25
CA SER A 115 12.68 -0.03 -5.72
C SER A 115 13.18 -1.47 -5.60
N ASP A 116 14.41 -1.71 -6.05
CA ASP A 116 15.15 -2.97 -5.83
C ASP A 116 15.77 -3.04 -4.44
N ASP A 117 15.76 -1.94 -3.68
CA ASP A 117 16.25 -1.90 -2.30
C ASP A 117 15.28 -2.54 -1.29
N PHE A 118 14.06 -2.92 -1.69
CA PHE A 118 13.05 -3.50 -0.80
C PHE A 118 12.75 -4.95 -1.13
N GLU A 119 12.56 -5.75 -0.08
CA GLU A 119 12.17 -7.16 -0.17
C GLU A 119 10.82 -7.45 0.49
N PHE A 120 10.42 -6.59 1.42
CA PHE A 120 9.27 -6.76 2.29
C PHE A 120 8.30 -5.59 2.15
N VAL A 121 7.02 -5.87 2.35
CA VAL A 121 5.99 -4.85 2.42
C VAL A 121 4.94 -5.20 3.48
N GLY A 122 4.47 -4.18 4.19
CA GLY A 122 3.24 -4.20 4.97
C GLY A 122 2.22 -3.26 4.33
N ILE A 123 0.95 -3.65 4.31
CA ILE A 123 -0.11 -2.89 3.66
C ILE A 123 -1.28 -2.76 4.64
N GLY A 124 -1.59 -1.53 5.03
CA GLY A 124 -2.72 -1.24 5.90
C GLY A 124 -3.79 -0.49 5.14
N ILE A 125 -4.94 -1.13 4.90
CA ILE A 125 -6.08 -0.50 4.22
C ILE A 125 -7.23 -0.34 5.21
N LYS A 126 -7.80 0.86 5.27
CA LYS A 126 -8.90 1.19 6.18
C LYS A 126 -9.97 1.98 5.44
N VAL A 127 -11.22 1.60 5.69
CA VAL A 127 -12.40 2.32 5.23
C VAL A 127 -12.98 3.06 6.43
N GLY A 128 -13.29 4.34 6.26
CA GLY A 128 -13.89 5.12 7.33
C GLY A 128 -14.19 6.55 6.90
N ASP A 129 -14.77 7.32 7.82
CA ASP A 129 -14.93 8.75 7.63
C ASP A 129 -13.55 9.42 7.59
N PHE A 130 -13.34 10.25 6.58
CA PHE A 130 -12.19 11.13 6.46
C PHE A 130 -12.67 12.48 5.96
N ASN A 131 -12.53 13.51 6.79
CA ASN A 131 -13.04 14.85 6.51
C ASN A 131 -14.55 14.88 6.16
N GLY A 132 -15.36 14.05 6.85
CA GLY A 132 -16.81 14.01 6.68
C GLY A 132 -17.29 13.24 5.45
N ARG A 133 -16.42 12.42 4.84
CA ARG A 133 -16.76 11.55 3.72
C ARG A 133 -16.19 10.15 3.93
N GLU A 134 -16.98 9.14 3.61
CA GLU A 134 -16.51 7.75 3.56
C GLU A 134 -15.38 7.64 2.53
N SER A 135 -14.24 7.14 2.99
CA SER A 135 -12.99 7.12 2.23
C SER A 135 -12.22 5.83 2.52
N VAL A 136 -11.39 5.45 1.55
CA VAL A 136 -10.42 4.36 1.67
C VAL A 136 -9.03 4.99 1.82
N ILE A 137 -8.35 4.68 2.93
CA ILE A 137 -6.96 5.08 3.19
C ILE A 137 -6.07 3.85 3.07
N VAL A 138 -4.90 4.03 2.44
CA VAL A 138 -3.84 3.02 2.36
C VAL A 138 -2.51 3.57 2.86
N THR A 139 -1.80 2.73 3.62
CA THR A 139 -0.37 2.88 3.94
C THR A 139 0.35 1.66 3.38
N GLN A 140 1.46 1.87 2.67
CA GLN A 140 2.39 0.83 2.22
C GLN A 140 3.74 1.07 2.87
N ASN A 141 4.14 0.19 3.77
CA ASN A 141 5.43 0.22 4.44
C ASN A 141 6.37 -0.76 3.77
N PHE A 142 7.41 -0.27 3.12
CA PHE A 142 8.43 -1.08 2.45
C PHE A 142 9.64 -1.25 3.35
N GLY A 143 10.29 -2.41 3.28
CA GLY A 143 11.46 -2.69 4.10
C GLY A 143 12.41 -3.71 3.50
N LYS A 144 13.65 -3.66 3.99
CA LYS A 144 14.69 -4.68 3.86
C LYS A 144 15.47 -4.74 5.16
N THR A 145 15.90 -5.94 5.53
CA THR A 145 16.75 -6.18 6.71
C THR A 145 17.50 -7.50 6.54
N ASP A 146 18.67 -7.62 7.17
CA ASP A 146 19.38 -8.90 7.31
C ASP A 146 18.89 -9.70 8.53
N ALA A 147 18.02 -9.11 9.36
CA ALA A 147 17.42 -9.75 10.52
C ALA A 147 16.41 -10.84 10.14
N SER A 148 15.96 -11.59 11.15
CA SER A 148 14.83 -12.51 10.96
C SER A 148 13.53 -11.74 10.75
N VAL A 149 12.70 -12.22 9.83
CA VAL A 149 11.42 -11.57 9.46
C VAL A 149 10.22 -12.46 9.72
N ASN A 150 9.06 -11.84 9.98
CA ASN A 150 7.81 -12.50 10.28
C ASN A 150 6.89 -12.52 9.06
N LEU A 151 7.12 -13.43 8.11
CA LEU A 151 6.34 -13.47 6.86
C LEU A 151 4.89 -13.90 7.05
N ASP A 152 3.98 -13.27 6.29
CA ASP A 152 2.62 -13.75 6.11
C ASP A 152 2.55 -14.76 4.95
N PRO A 153 2.20 -16.04 5.21
CA PRO A 153 2.05 -17.04 4.16
C PRO A 153 0.90 -16.72 3.18
N GLY A 154 -0.05 -15.87 3.56
CA GLY A 154 -1.12 -15.41 2.66
C GLY A 154 -0.59 -14.66 1.44
N GLY A 155 0.43 -13.82 1.63
CA GLY A 155 1.05 -13.05 0.54
C GLY A 155 1.84 -13.91 -0.46
N GLN A 156 2.29 -15.09 -0.05
CA GLN A 156 3.04 -16.00 -0.92
C GLN A 156 2.16 -16.88 -1.82
N LYS A 157 0.89 -17.10 -1.46
CA LYS A 157 0.00 -18.02 -2.19
C LYS A 157 -0.72 -17.40 -3.38
N ASN A 158 -1.01 -16.09 -3.34
CA ASN A 158 -1.87 -15.45 -4.33
C ASN A 158 -1.16 -15.05 -5.63
N GLY A 159 0.17 -14.90 -5.59
CA GLY A 159 0.97 -14.56 -6.78
C GLY A 159 0.89 -15.56 -7.94
N ALA A 160 0.49 -16.80 -7.68
CA ALA A 160 0.30 -17.83 -8.71
C ALA A 160 -1.16 -17.95 -9.19
N ALA A 161 -2.14 -17.44 -8.43
CA ALA A 161 -3.55 -17.71 -8.65
C ALA A 161 -4.26 -16.64 -9.51
N LEU A 162 -3.88 -15.36 -9.39
CA LEU A 162 -4.55 -14.26 -10.14
C LEU A 162 -3.97 -14.01 -11.54
N ALA A 163 -2.78 -14.53 -11.88
CA ALA A 163 -2.23 -14.47 -13.24
C ALA A 163 -3.09 -15.19 -14.30
N LYS A 164 -4.18 -15.86 -13.89
CA LYS A 164 -5.16 -16.52 -14.76
C LYS A 164 -6.51 -15.80 -14.86
N GLN A 165 -6.69 -14.63 -14.23
CA GLN A 165 -7.98 -13.93 -14.14
C GLN A 165 -8.01 -12.54 -14.77
N ALA A 166 -6.94 -12.11 -15.44
CA ALA A 166 -7.00 -10.95 -16.33
C ALA A 166 -7.75 -11.36 -17.61
N GLU A 167 -9.08 -11.27 -17.57
CA GLU A 167 -9.95 -11.41 -18.74
C GLU A 167 -9.95 -10.08 -19.55
N PRO A 168 -10.10 -10.12 -20.87
CA PRO A 168 -9.84 -8.99 -21.78
C PRO A 168 -10.87 -7.84 -21.75
N ASP A 169 -11.92 -7.93 -20.93
CA ASP A 169 -13.01 -6.94 -20.89
C ASP A 169 -12.76 -5.77 -19.93
N ASP A 170 -11.67 -5.81 -19.14
CA ASP A 170 -11.22 -4.74 -18.24
C ASP A 170 -10.15 -3.82 -18.88
N MET A 171 -10.15 -3.69 -20.21
CA MET A 171 -9.31 -2.69 -20.88
C MET A 171 -9.85 -1.28 -20.60
N TRP A 172 -9.26 -0.65 -19.58
CA TRP A 172 -9.19 0.78 -19.35
C TRP A 172 -9.42 1.62 -20.62
N ASP A 173 -10.47 2.44 -20.62
CA ASP A 173 -10.71 3.48 -21.62
C ASP A 173 -9.93 4.75 -21.21
N PRO A 174 -8.86 5.13 -21.94
CA PRO A 174 -8.05 6.30 -21.59
C PRO A 174 -8.76 7.65 -21.78
N THR A 175 -10.04 7.67 -22.21
CA THR A 175 -10.80 8.91 -22.43
C THR A 175 -11.68 9.35 -21.26
N MET A 176 -11.74 8.59 -20.15
CA MET A 176 -12.54 8.94 -18.96
C MET A 176 -11.87 9.99 -18.03
N LEU A 177 -10.63 10.40 -18.28
CA LEU A 177 -9.95 11.48 -17.55
C LEU A 177 -10.06 12.81 -18.30
N THR A 178 -11.26 13.40 -18.31
CA THR A 178 -11.39 14.86 -18.42
C THR A 178 -12.15 15.40 -17.21
N LEU A 179 -11.53 15.25 -16.04
CA LEU A 179 -11.86 16.06 -14.87
C LEU A 179 -10.79 17.14 -14.72
N PRO A 180 -11.19 18.39 -14.41
CA PRO A 180 -10.30 19.54 -14.40
C PRO A 180 -9.17 19.39 -13.37
N GLN A 181 -7.98 19.87 -13.76
CA GLN A 181 -6.67 19.68 -13.12
C GLN A 181 -6.45 20.37 -11.75
N ASP A 182 -7.50 20.79 -11.05
CA ASP A 182 -7.34 21.54 -9.81
C ASP A 182 -7.89 20.70 -8.65
N ASP A 183 -6.98 19.99 -7.97
CA ASP A 183 -6.98 19.65 -6.53
C ASP A 183 -6.12 18.41 -6.19
N PHE A 184 -4.96 18.25 -6.84
CA PHE A 184 -3.87 17.42 -6.31
C PHE A 184 -2.81 18.31 -5.67
N LEU A 185 -3.13 18.92 -4.54
CA LEU A 185 -2.16 19.48 -3.60
C LEU A 185 -2.77 19.52 -2.20
N MET A 186 -2.43 18.53 -1.38
CA MET A 186 -1.84 18.65 -0.03
C MET A 186 -1.74 17.28 0.63
#